data_AF-A0A7V2W6N9-F1
#
_entry.id   AF-A0A7V2W6N9-F1
#
_cell.length_a   1.000
_cell.length_b   1.000
_cell.length_c   1.000
_cell.angle_alpha   90.00
_cell.angle_beta   90.00
_cell.angle_gamma   90.00
#
_symmetry.space_group_name_H-M   'P 1'
#
loop_
_entity.id
_entity.type
_entity.pdbx_description
1 polymer ?
#
loop_
_entity_poly.entity_id
_entity_poly.type
_entity_poly.pdbx_seq_one_letter_code
_entity_poly.pdbx_strand_id
1 'polypeptide(L)'
;MNWAIEFFCDIFAVCTLGGSFAWAHLYLSLKRGGNPFFVPVVGQVSDHPNDEARAKVIDIVLNQLGFTEKANEFSSKWNSYTRLISYRISDEFKHAFPDELLEKCADAGIQATKMINCRLVEPDNLGKAATLLNEAWQNFLSSADIYIQGEANIINRLKNNLP
;
A
#
# COMPACT_ATOMS: atom_id res chain seq x y z
N MET A 1 5.68 3.99 -19.64
CA MET A 1 4.27 3.54 -19.62
C MET A 1 3.97 2.65 -18.41
N ASN A 2 4.94 1.98 -17.80
CA ASN A 2 4.71 1.05 -16.67
C ASN A 2 4.36 1.70 -15.33
N TRP A 3 4.81 2.94 -15.06
CA TRP A 3 4.60 3.53 -13.73
C TRP A 3 3.14 3.84 -13.41
N ALA A 4 2.36 4.32 -14.39
CA ALA A 4 0.93 4.54 -14.19
C ALA A 4 0.19 3.23 -13.88
N ILE A 5 0.64 2.11 -14.47
CA ILE A 5 0.12 0.78 -14.19
C ILE A 5 0.47 0.37 -12.76
N GLU A 6 1.70 0.57 -12.32
CA GLU A 6 2.12 0.28 -10.94
C GLU A 6 1.34 1.09 -9.91
N PHE A 7 1.18 2.40 -10.12
CA PHE A 7 0.35 3.23 -9.24
C PHE A 7 -1.10 2.75 -9.24
N PHE A 8 -1.67 2.44 -10.41
CA PHE A 8 -3.03 1.91 -10.46
C PHE A 8 -3.15 0.57 -9.73
N CYS A 9 -2.17 -0.33 -9.86
CA CYS A 9 -2.16 -1.61 -9.13
C CYS A 9 -2.14 -1.39 -7.61
N ASP A 10 -1.33 -0.45 -7.12
CA ASP A 10 -1.31 -0.11 -5.69
C ASP A 10 -2.65 0.47 -5.23
N ILE A 11 -3.19 1.43 -5.98
CA ILE A 11 -4.48 2.07 -5.68
C ILE A 11 -5.60 1.02 -5.70
N PHE A 12 -5.63 0.17 -6.71
CA PHE A 12 -6.60 -0.92 -6.85
C PHE A 12 -6.50 -1.90 -5.67
N ALA A 13 -5.28 -2.27 -5.27
CA ALA A 13 -5.07 -3.14 -4.13
C ALA A 13 -5.57 -2.50 -2.82
N VAL A 14 -5.31 -1.21 -2.58
CA VAL A 14 -5.89 -0.50 -1.42
C VAL A 14 -7.42 -0.44 -1.52
N CYS A 15 -7.97 -0.14 -2.70
CA CYS A 15 -9.42 -0.09 -2.92
C CYS A 15 -10.12 -1.42 -2.65
N THR A 16 -9.43 -2.55 -2.83
CA THR A 16 -10.02 -3.89 -2.74
C THR A 16 -9.64 -4.64 -1.47
N LEU A 17 -8.57 -4.23 -0.79
CA LEU A 17 -8.01 -4.92 0.38
C LEU A 17 -7.84 -4.01 1.61
N GLY A 18 -8.01 -2.70 1.47
CA GLY A 18 -7.82 -1.73 2.55
C GLY A 18 -6.40 -1.76 3.14
N GLY A 19 -6.31 -1.65 4.47
CA GLY A 19 -5.04 -1.50 5.20
C GLY A 19 -4.03 -2.64 5.02
N SER A 20 -4.49 -3.87 4.74
CA SER A 20 -3.62 -5.03 4.52
C SER A 20 -2.58 -4.81 3.41
N PHE A 21 -2.93 -4.09 2.34
CA PHE A 21 -1.99 -3.80 1.26
C PHE A 21 -0.89 -2.83 1.70
N ALA A 22 -1.22 -1.83 2.53
CA ALA A 22 -0.24 -0.89 3.07
C ALA A 22 0.83 -1.61 3.91
N TRP A 23 0.42 -2.61 4.69
CA TRP A 23 1.37 -3.46 5.42
C TRP A 23 2.23 -4.33 4.51
N ALA A 24 1.65 -4.88 3.44
CA ALA A 24 2.40 -5.63 2.45
C ALA A 24 3.47 -4.78 1.75
N HIS A 25 3.14 -3.53 1.39
CA HIS A 25 4.09 -2.58 0.82
C HIS A 25 5.24 -2.27 1.78
N LEU A 26 4.92 -1.91 3.03
CA LEU A 26 5.93 -1.65 4.07
C LEU A 26 6.87 -2.84 4.27
N TYR A 27 6.31 -4.05 4.42
CA TYR A 27 7.11 -5.27 4.59
C TYR A 27 8.04 -5.52 3.41
N LEU A 28 7.55 -5.32 2.18
CA LEU A 28 8.34 -5.51 0.97
C LEU A 28 9.49 -4.49 0.88
N SER A 29 9.24 -3.21 1.16
CA SER A 29 10.27 -2.17 1.20
C SER A 29 11.33 -2.46 2.27
N LEU A 30 10.92 -2.88 3.46
CA LEU A 30 11.83 -3.32 4.53
C LEU A 30 12.72 -4.49 4.08
N LYS A 31 12.11 -5.50 3.44
CA LYS A 31 12.82 -6.70 2.97
C LYS A 31 13.82 -6.39 1.85
N ARG A 32 13.50 -5.45 0.95
CA ARG A 32 14.37 -5.05 -0.16
C ARG A 32 15.52 -4.14 0.29
N GLY A 33 15.29 -3.25 1.26
CA GLY A 33 16.33 -2.38 1.83
C GLY A 33 16.89 -1.33 0.86
N GLY A 34 16.18 -1.02 -0.22
CA GLY A 34 16.61 -0.04 -1.24
C GLY A 34 16.44 1.42 -0.78
N ASN A 35 16.82 2.36 -1.64
CA ASN A 35 16.55 3.79 -1.44
C ASN A 35 15.09 4.10 -1.81
N PRO A 36 14.20 4.38 -0.85
CA PRO A 36 12.79 4.64 -1.15
C PRO A 36 12.60 5.98 -1.88
N PHE A 37 13.59 6.87 -1.91
CA PHE A 37 13.53 8.20 -2.53
C PHE A 37 14.22 8.26 -3.90
N PHE A 38 14.63 7.11 -4.46
CA PHE A 38 15.41 7.09 -5.69
C PHE A 38 14.62 7.67 -6.88
N VAL A 39 15.19 8.68 -7.53
CA VAL A 39 14.69 9.24 -8.79
C VAL A 39 15.68 8.89 -9.89
N PRO A 40 15.26 8.17 -10.95
CA PRO A 40 16.14 7.87 -12.07
C PRO A 40 16.56 9.15 -12.80
N VAL A 41 17.85 9.31 -13.05
CA VAL A 41 18.37 10.41 -13.89
C VAL A 41 18.37 10.03 -15.37
N VAL A 42 18.52 11.01 -16.26
CA VAL A 42 18.54 10.80 -17.72
C VAL A 42 19.50 9.66 -18.09
N GLY A 43 18.98 8.66 -18.81
CA GLY A 43 19.72 7.46 -19.21
C GLY A 43 19.59 6.26 -18.26
N GLN A 44 19.00 6.44 -17.08
CA GLN A 44 18.61 5.34 -16.19
C GLN A 44 17.14 4.96 -16.43
N VAL A 45 16.88 3.66 -16.54
CA VAL A 45 15.53 3.11 -16.57
C VAL A 45 15.19 2.62 -15.18
N SER A 46 14.02 2.96 -14.67
CA SER A 46 13.43 2.27 -13.52
C SER A 46 12.14 1.60 -13.95
N ASP A 47 12.04 0.33 -13.59
CA ASP A 47 10.89 -0.51 -13.93
C ASP A 47 9.64 -0.11 -13.12
N HIS A 48 9.82 0.57 -11.99
CA HIS A 48 8.75 0.94 -11.06
C HIS A 48 8.93 2.38 -10.54
N PRO A 49 7.83 3.05 -10.13
CA PRO A 49 7.93 4.25 -9.31
C PRO A 49 8.58 3.90 -7.97
N ASN A 50 9.19 4.90 -7.32
CA ASN A 50 9.91 4.69 -6.08
C ASN A 50 8.97 4.45 -4.89
N ASP A 51 9.46 3.73 -3.88
CA ASP A 51 8.63 3.24 -2.78
C ASP A 51 8.00 4.35 -1.94
N GLU A 52 8.64 5.51 -1.79
CA GLU A 52 8.06 6.68 -1.08
C GLU A 52 6.84 7.24 -1.82
N ALA A 53 6.90 7.39 -3.15
CA ALA A 53 5.77 7.91 -3.91
C ALA A 53 4.59 6.92 -3.87
N ARG A 54 4.88 5.61 -3.96
CA ARG A 54 3.89 4.53 -3.79
C ARG A 54 3.25 4.57 -2.39
N ALA A 55 4.07 4.72 -1.34
CA ALA A 55 3.59 4.82 0.04
C ALA A 55 2.68 6.05 0.25
N LYS A 56 3.04 7.22 -0.31
CA LYS A 56 2.18 8.41 -0.27
C LYS A 56 0.82 8.17 -0.94
N VAL A 57 0.81 7.56 -2.12
CA VAL A 57 -0.45 7.24 -2.82
C VAL A 57 -1.30 6.26 -2.01
N ILE A 58 -0.69 5.24 -1.41
CA ILE A 58 -1.38 4.31 -0.50
C ILE A 58 -2.03 5.05 0.67
N ASP A 59 -1.31 5.98 1.31
CA ASP A 59 -1.81 6.78 2.43
C ASP A 59 -2.97 7.69 2.02
N ILE A 60 -2.86 8.37 0.86
CA ILE A 60 -3.92 9.21 0.29
C ILE A 60 -5.19 8.37 0.06
N VAL A 61 -5.06 7.21 -0.60
CA VAL A 61 -6.21 6.35 -0.91
C VAL A 61 -6.87 5.81 0.36
N LEU A 62 -6.09 5.38 1.36
CA LEU A 62 -6.65 4.94 2.65
C LEU A 62 -7.49 6.04 3.29
N ASN A 63 -6.98 7.28 3.32
CA ASN A 63 -7.73 8.41 3.85
C ASN A 63 -9.01 8.70 3.06
N GLN A 64 -8.94 8.69 1.73
CA GLN A 64 -10.10 8.94 0.85
C GLN A 64 -11.18 7.85 0.96
N LEU A 65 -10.81 6.62 1.34
CA LEU A 65 -11.73 5.52 1.60
C LEU A 65 -12.25 5.49 3.06
N GLY A 66 -11.86 6.44 3.90
CA GLY A 66 -12.30 6.53 5.30
C GLY A 66 -11.49 5.67 6.29
N PHE A 67 -10.39 5.05 5.86
CA PHE A 67 -9.49 4.27 6.72
C PHE A 67 -8.47 5.15 7.47
N THR A 68 -8.88 6.30 8.00
CA THR A 68 -7.99 7.31 8.58
C THR A 68 -7.11 6.77 9.71
N GLU A 69 -7.64 5.90 10.58
CA GLU A 69 -6.83 5.27 11.63
C GLU A 69 -5.72 4.37 11.04
N LYS A 70 -6.04 3.59 10.01
CA LYS A 70 -5.06 2.72 9.33
C LYS A 70 -4.05 3.50 8.51
N ALA A 71 -4.45 4.61 7.89
CA ALA A 71 -3.54 5.54 7.24
C ALA A 71 -2.54 6.10 8.26
N ASN A 72 -3.02 6.59 9.41
CA ASN A 72 -2.17 7.11 10.48
C ASN A 72 -1.19 6.05 11.03
N GLU A 73 -1.66 4.83 11.30
CA GLU A 73 -0.81 3.71 11.71
C GLU A 73 0.29 3.43 10.68
N PHE A 74 -0.08 3.31 9.41
CA PHE A 74 0.83 3.05 8.30
C PHE A 74 1.86 4.18 8.15
N SER A 75 1.41 5.43 8.03
CA SER A 75 2.26 6.61 7.91
C SER A 75 3.22 6.75 9.09
N SER A 76 2.78 6.47 10.31
CA SER A 76 3.67 6.47 11.47
C SER A 76 4.78 5.42 11.32
N LYS A 77 4.44 4.19 10.90
CA LYS A 77 5.43 3.10 10.74
C LYS A 77 6.37 3.36 9.57
N TRP A 78 5.85 3.86 8.46
CA TRP A 78 6.63 4.28 7.30
C TRP A 78 7.64 5.37 7.69
N ASN A 79 7.19 6.40 8.40
CA ASN A 79 8.05 7.48 8.91
C ASN A 79 9.09 7.01 9.94
N SER A 80 8.80 5.95 10.72
CA SER A 80 9.80 5.31 11.57
C SER A 80 10.86 4.60 10.72
N TYR A 81 10.43 3.85 9.71
CA TYR A 81 11.34 3.16 8.79
C TYR A 81 12.27 4.13 8.05
N THR A 82 11.73 5.20 7.44
CA THR A 82 12.52 6.17 6.68
C THR A 82 13.51 6.96 7.54
N ARG A 83 13.25 7.07 8.85
CA ARG A 83 14.21 7.65 9.82
C ARG A 83 15.35 6.70 10.20
N LEU A 84 15.14 5.39 10.13
CA LEU A 84 16.15 4.38 10.47
C LEU A 84 17.14 4.11 9.35
N ILE A 85 16.75 4.34 8.09
CA ILE A 85 17.63 4.19 6.93
C ILE A 85 18.52 5.43 6.74
N SER A 86 19.62 5.29 6.00
CA SER A 86 20.58 6.38 5.71
C SER A 86 20.12 7.31 4.59
N TYR A 87 19.11 6.92 3.81
CA TYR A 87 18.62 7.71 2.68
C TYR A 87 17.78 8.89 3.15
N ARG A 88 17.78 9.97 2.36
CA ARG A 88 17.02 11.20 2.63
C ARG A 88 16.27 11.61 1.38
N ILE A 89 15.09 12.19 1.60
CA ILE A 89 14.30 12.80 0.55
C ILE A 89 15.10 13.94 -0.08
N SER A 90 15.21 13.94 -1.41
CA SER A 90 15.91 14.98 -2.17
C SER A 90 14.92 15.98 -2.77
N ASP A 91 15.40 17.12 -3.25
CA ASP A 91 14.53 18.08 -3.92
C ASP A 91 14.09 17.56 -5.29
N GLU A 92 14.94 16.79 -5.98
CA GLU A 92 14.58 16.11 -7.24
C GLU A 92 13.38 15.18 -7.04
N PHE A 93 13.32 14.47 -5.91
CA PHE A 93 12.16 13.65 -5.56
C PHE A 93 10.87 14.48 -5.46
N LYS A 94 10.90 15.60 -4.75
CA LYS A 94 9.72 16.47 -4.59
C LYS A 94 9.26 17.05 -5.93
N HIS A 95 10.19 17.38 -6.83
CA HIS A 95 9.87 17.86 -8.17
C HIS A 95 9.31 16.74 -9.07
N ALA A 96 9.83 15.52 -8.94
CA ALA A 96 9.35 14.38 -9.72
C ALA A 96 7.98 13.87 -9.25
N PHE A 97 7.70 13.99 -7.95
CA PHE A 97 6.48 13.48 -7.31
C PHE A 97 5.82 14.55 -6.42
N PRO A 98 5.31 15.66 -7.00
CA PRO A 98 4.62 16.68 -6.23
C PRO A 98 3.32 16.12 -5.67
N ASP A 99 2.98 16.50 -4.44
CA ASP A 99 1.83 15.92 -3.70
C ASP A 99 0.52 16.09 -4.49
N GLU A 100 0.29 17.25 -5.10
CA GLU A 100 -0.88 17.51 -5.96
C GLU A 100 -1.04 16.52 -7.13
N LEU A 101 0.07 16.00 -7.67
CA LEU A 101 0.04 15.02 -8.76
C LEU A 101 -0.27 13.62 -8.21
N LEU A 102 0.25 13.29 -7.03
CA LEU A 102 -0.05 12.02 -6.36
C LEU A 102 -1.52 11.95 -5.92
N GLU A 103 -2.08 13.06 -5.45
CA GLU A 103 -3.52 13.18 -5.14
C GLU A 103 -4.37 12.96 -6.40
N LYS A 104 -4.06 13.64 -7.50
CA LYS A 104 -4.75 13.41 -8.79
C LYS A 104 -4.61 11.97 -9.29
N CYS A 105 -3.46 11.34 -9.03
CA CYS A 105 -3.22 9.94 -9.38
C CYS A 105 -4.13 9.02 -8.55
N ALA A 106 -4.21 9.23 -7.24
CA ALA A 106 -5.12 8.52 -6.34
C ALA A 106 -6.58 8.67 -6.79
N ASP A 107 -7.03 9.91 -7.04
CA ASP A 107 -8.39 10.19 -7.52
C ASP A 107 -8.70 9.42 -8.80
N ALA A 108 -7.81 9.50 -9.79
CA ALA A 108 -7.98 8.81 -11.06
C ALA A 108 -8.04 7.29 -10.89
N GLY A 109 -7.18 6.70 -10.04
CA GLY A 109 -7.16 5.26 -9.80
C GLY A 109 -8.39 4.76 -9.05
N ILE A 110 -8.90 5.52 -8.08
CA ILE A 110 -10.16 5.20 -7.39
C ILE A 110 -11.33 5.23 -8.38
N GLN A 111 -11.40 6.26 -9.21
CA GLN A 111 -12.46 6.35 -10.24
C GLN A 111 -12.36 5.21 -11.26
N ALA A 112 -11.15 4.90 -11.74
CA ALA A 112 -10.94 3.78 -12.64
C ALA A 112 -11.37 2.44 -12.02
N THR A 113 -11.09 2.22 -10.72
CA THR A 113 -11.54 1.03 -9.99
C THR A 113 -13.07 0.93 -9.92
N LYS A 114 -13.76 2.06 -9.70
CA LYS A 114 -15.22 2.13 -9.75
C LYS A 114 -15.77 1.86 -11.15
N MET A 115 -15.14 2.42 -12.19
CA MET A 115 -15.58 2.29 -13.59
C MET A 115 -15.52 0.85 -14.11
N ILE A 116 -14.60 0.03 -13.59
CA ILE A 116 -14.55 -1.41 -13.91
C ILE A 116 -15.52 -2.25 -13.06
N ASN A 117 -16.47 -1.61 -12.37
CA ASN A 117 -17.46 -2.22 -11.47
C ASN A 117 -16.85 -3.05 -10.34
N CYS A 118 -15.63 -2.72 -9.93
CA CYS A 118 -15.05 -3.34 -8.75
C CYS A 118 -15.69 -2.72 -7.50
N ARG A 119 -16.02 -3.58 -6.54
CA ARG A 119 -16.50 -3.11 -5.24
C ARG A 119 -15.33 -2.58 -4.43
N LEU A 120 -15.43 -1.33 -4.00
CA LEU A 120 -14.50 -0.74 -3.05
C LEU A 120 -14.80 -1.26 -1.64
N VAL A 121 -13.74 -1.46 -0.87
CA VAL A 121 -13.83 -1.75 0.56
C VAL A 121 -14.15 -0.50 1.36
N GLU A 122 -14.92 -0.68 2.40
CA GLU A 122 -15.27 0.35 3.38
C GLU A 122 -14.81 -0.10 4.77
N PRO A 123 -14.51 0.81 5.71
CA PRO A 123 -14.07 0.45 7.06
C PRO A 123 -14.98 -0.55 7.76
N ASP A 124 -16.29 -0.39 7.59
CA ASP A 124 -17.31 -1.25 8.21
C ASP A 124 -17.70 -2.45 7.33
N ASN A 125 -17.16 -2.55 6.10
CA ASN A 125 -17.59 -3.55 5.13
C ASN A 125 -16.50 -3.92 4.10
N LEU A 126 -15.46 -4.60 4.58
CA LEU A 126 -14.33 -5.07 3.77
C LEU A 126 -14.69 -6.19 2.78
N GLY A 127 -15.69 -7.02 3.10
CA GLY A 127 -15.91 -8.29 2.41
C GLY A 127 -14.91 -9.36 2.83
N LYS A 128 -15.24 -10.63 2.55
CA LYS A 128 -14.64 -11.78 3.25
C LYS A 128 -13.13 -11.92 3.05
N ALA A 129 -12.65 -11.80 1.80
CA ALA A 129 -11.23 -11.97 1.49
C ALA A 129 -10.38 -10.85 2.12
N ALA A 130 -10.81 -9.59 1.97
CA ALA A 130 -10.13 -8.45 2.56
C ALA A 130 -10.16 -8.52 4.10
N THR A 131 -11.27 -8.92 4.73
CA THR A 131 -11.34 -9.16 6.18
C THR A 131 -10.28 -10.16 6.63
N LEU A 132 -10.18 -11.33 5.97
CA LEU A 132 -9.20 -12.35 6.31
C LEU A 132 -7.76 -11.86 6.21
N LEU A 133 -7.44 -11.09 5.16
CA LEU A 133 -6.10 -10.55 4.95
C LEU A 133 -5.76 -9.47 5.99
N ASN A 134 -6.72 -8.62 6.35
CA ASN A 134 -6.50 -7.62 7.40
C ASN A 134 -6.33 -8.28 8.78
N GLU A 135 -7.14 -9.29 9.11
CA GLU A 135 -6.97 -10.10 10.33
C GLU A 135 -5.58 -10.76 10.38
N ALA A 136 -5.13 -11.33 9.25
CA ALA A 136 -3.83 -11.97 9.16
C ALA A 136 -2.68 -11.00 9.47
N TRP A 137 -2.70 -9.81 8.88
CA TRP A 137 -1.72 -8.77 9.18
C TRP A 137 -1.79 -8.27 10.61
N GLN A 138 -2.99 -8.08 11.16
CA GLN A 138 -3.15 -7.68 12.57
C GLN A 138 -2.56 -8.73 13.52
N ASN A 139 -2.79 -10.01 13.27
CA ASN A 139 -2.21 -11.10 14.04
C ASN A 139 -0.68 -11.08 13.94
N PHE A 140 -0.14 -10.98 12.72
CA PHE A 140 1.31 -10.94 12.49
C PHE A 140 1.99 -9.76 13.18
N LEU A 141 1.40 -8.56 13.10
CA LEU A 141 1.93 -7.35 13.72
C LEU A 141 1.81 -7.36 15.25
N SER A 142 0.81 -8.06 15.80
CA SER A 142 0.62 -8.20 17.24
C SER A 142 1.55 -9.25 17.85
N SER A 143 1.69 -10.40 17.18
CA SER A 143 2.60 -11.48 17.58
C SER A 143 2.81 -12.46 16.42
N ALA A 144 4.07 -12.65 16.04
CA ALA A 144 4.44 -13.63 15.03
C ALA A 144 4.01 -15.05 15.43
N ASP A 145 4.04 -15.39 16.72
CA ASP A 145 3.63 -16.71 17.22
C ASP A 145 2.13 -16.95 17.02
N ILE A 146 1.29 -15.93 17.25
CA ILE A 146 -0.16 -16.00 17.01
C ILE A 146 -0.42 -16.25 15.53
N TYR A 147 0.28 -15.54 14.64
CA TYR A 147 0.15 -15.75 13.21
C TYR A 147 0.54 -17.17 12.80
N ILE A 148 1.71 -17.68 13.24
CA ILE A 148 2.19 -19.02 12.89
C ILE A 148 1.19 -20.11 13.34
N GLN A 149 0.63 -19.99 14.54
CA GLN A 149 -0.36 -20.94 15.05
C GLN A 149 -1.69 -20.88 14.28
N GLY A 150 -2.06 -19.70 13.78
CA GLY A 150 -3.33 -19.46 13.09
C GLY A 150 -3.30 -19.53 11.56
N GLU A 151 -2.12 -19.57 10.93
CA GLU A 151 -1.94 -19.42 9.49
C GLU A 151 -2.72 -20.48 8.69
N ALA A 152 -2.61 -21.75 9.07
CA ALA A 152 -3.32 -22.84 8.40
C ALA A 152 -4.84 -22.63 8.40
N ASN A 153 -5.39 -22.09 9.50
CA ASN A 153 -6.81 -21.77 9.60
C ASN A 153 -7.19 -20.58 8.70
N ILE A 154 -6.37 -19.53 8.66
CA ILE A 154 -6.58 -18.37 7.77
C ILE A 154 -6.58 -18.82 6.30
N ILE A 155 -5.62 -19.65 5.90
CA ILE A 155 -5.52 -20.22 4.55
C ILE A 155 -6.77 -21.04 4.21
N ASN A 156 -7.22 -21.91 5.12
CA ASN A 156 -8.42 -22.72 4.91
C ASN A 156 -9.68 -21.83 4.79
N ARG A 157 -9.82 -20.80 5.64
CA ARG A 157 -10.91 -19.82 5.52
C ARG A 157 -10.84 -19.08 4.18
N LEU A 158 -9.66 -18.70 3.70
CA LEU A 158 -9.51 -18.02 2.41
C LEU A 158 -9.97 -18.92 1.26
N LYS A 159 -9.49 -20.18 1.21
CA LYS A 159 -9.90 -21.16 0.19
C LYS A 159 -11.41 -21.37 0.15
N ASN A 160 -12.06 -21.40 1.31
CA ASN A 160 -13.51 -21.60 1.42
C ASN A 160 -14.35 -20.34 1.12
N ASN A 161 -13.70 -19.18 0.95
CA ASN A 161 -14.36 -17.90 0.67
C ASN A 161 -13.99 -17.29 -0.68
N LEU A 162 -13.15 -17.97 -1.47
CA LEU A 162 -12.95 -17.67 -2.88
C LEU A 162 -14.09 -18.32 -3.69
N PRO A 163 -14.61 -17.63 -4.73
CA PRO A 163 -15.64 -18.16 -5.61
C PRO A 163 -15.19 -19.40 -6.40
#